data_AF-A0A8I0MJ95-F1
#
_entry.id   AF-A0A8I0MJ95-F1
#
_cell.length_a   1.000
_cell.length_b   1.000
_cell.length_c   1.000
_cell.angle_alpha   90.00
_cell.angle_beta   90.00
_cell.angle_gamma   90.00
#
_symmetry.space_group_name_H-M   'P 1'
#
loop_
_entity.id
_entity.type
_entity.pdbx_description
1 polymer ?
#
loop_
_entity_poly.entity_id
_entity_poly.type
_entity_poly.pdbx_seq_one_letter_code
_entity_poly.pdbx_strand_id
1 'polypeptide(L)'
;MSRMIIDTNILYSLVGLSTNQKVIDSPIDQFKLSITTPSLIEVISKYHNDLGSIKKCINPIINENIELISIGHAPISNGFLYRLHFANKIDEVKDIIDNVRALKISREAEFYRFILILVVSGLFEVIREDGYKFDNDVQNQSQLSLVQTLLESNMGLILDFFKVEMQNGYINGNEQQAALNAFETILIGLLHAFHVNYHMIKTDTVNISGSQDRLKNLHDSLGNDNFDKKFKKYMENPISLASKKNTNQ
;
A
#
# COMPACT_ATOMS: atom_id res chain seq x y z
N MET A 1 -11.27 9.31 -35.37
CA MET A 1 -10.08 9.78 -34.62
C MET A 1 -9.84 8.80 -33.47
N SER A 2 -8.64 8.22 -33.37
CA SER A 2 -8.29 7.29 -32.28
C SER A 2 -8.17 8.02 -30.95
N ARG A 3 -8.56 7.35 -29.86
CA ARG A 3 -8.43 7.90 -28.50
C ARG A 3 -7.08 7.49 -27.91
N MET A 4 -6.43 8.41 -27.20
CA MET A 4 -5.21 8.16 -26.45
C MET A 4 -5.42 8.58 -25.00
N ILE A 5 -5.20 7.65 -24.07
CA ILE A 5 -5.18 7.95 -22.64
C ILE A 5 -3.75 8.34 -22.28
N ILE A 6 -3.57 9.53 -21.71
CA ILE A 6 -2.27 10.08 -21.35
C ILE A 6 -2.05 10.06 -19.84
N ASP A 7 -0.79 9.92 -19.42
CA ASP A 7 -0.39 10.01 -18.02
C ASP A 7 -0.15 11.46 -17.59
N THR A 8 0.21 11.65 -16.31
CA THR A 8 0.51 12.96 -15.74
C THR A 8 1.74 13.62 -16.37
N ASN A 9 2.77 12.85 -16.71
CA ASN A 9 4.01 13.37 -17.28
C ASN A 9 3.80 13.95 -18.68
N ILE A 10 2.98 13.29 -19.51
CA ILE A 10 2.57 13.80 -20.82
C ILE A 10 1.73 15.06 -20.63
N LEU A 11 0.77 15.06 -19.70
CA LEU A 11 -0.02 16.25 -19.39
C LEU A 11 0.87 17.44 -19.00
N TYR A 12 1.84 17.24 -18.09
CA TYR A 12 2.77 18.29 -17.67
C TYR A 12 3.54 18.88 -18.85
N SER A 13 3.94 18.05 -19.82
CA SER A 13 4.60 18.51 -21.03
C SER A 13 3.66 19.34 -21.92
N LEU A 14 2.42 18.90 -22.09
CA LEU A 14 1.42 19.59 -22.92
C LEU A 14 1.04 20.97 -22.37
N VAL A 15 1.05 21.13 -21.05
CA VAL A 15 0.68 22.41 -20.39
C VAL A 15 1.89 23.28 -20.02
N GLY A 16 3.10 22.88 -20.43
CA GLY A 16 4.33 23.63 -20.21
C GLY A 16 4.82 23.67 -18.75
N LEU A 17 4.54 22.62 -17.97
CA LEU A 17 5.09 22.42 -16.62
C LEU A 17 6.37 21.58 -16.62
N SER A 18 6.59 20.78 -17.66
CA SER A 18 7.83 20.02 -17.89
C SER A 18 8.18 20.01 -19.38
N THR A 19 9.42 19.69 -19.71
CA THR A 19 9.85 19.52 -21.10
C THR A 19 10.04 18.04 -21.38
N ASN A 20 9.34 17.50 -22.39
CA ASN A 20 9.52 16.12 -22.84
C ASN A 20 9.62 16.07 -24.37
N GLN A 21 10.85 15.87 -24.88
CA GLN A 21 11.13 15.85 -26.31
C GLN A 21 10.32 14.78 -27.05
N LYS A 22 10.06 13.64 -26.42
CA LYS A 22 9.26 12.56 -27.03
C LYS A 22 7.81 12.98 -27.23
N VAL A 23 7.26 13.85 -26.38
CA VAL A 23 5.89 14.38 -26.54
C VAL A 23 5.88 15.45 -27.62
N ILE A 24 6.88 16.34 -27.62
CA ILE A 24 7.02 17.41 -28.62
C ILE A 24 7.12 16.84 -30.04
N ASP A 25 7.91 15.77 -30.22
CA ASP A 25 8.13 15.16 -31.53
C ASP A 25 7.00 14.16 -31.91
N SER A 26 6.06 13.90 -31.02
CA SER A 26 4.99 12.93 -31.26
C SER A 26 3.79 13.57 -31.98
N PRO A 27 3.07 12.81 -32.83
CA PRO A 27 1.83 13.25 -33.48
C PRO A 27 0.64 13.23 -32.51
N ILE A 28 0.83 13.68 -31.27
CA ILE A 28 -0.17 13.57 -30.19
C ILE A 28 -1.44 14.38 -30.48
N ASP A 29 -1.31 15.44 -31.28
CA ASP A 29 -2.39 16.29 -31.79
C ASP A 29 -3.34 15.55 -32.74
N GLN A 30 -2.94 14.41 -33.30
CA GLN A 30 -3.79 13.58 -34.17
C GLN A 30 -4.76 12.69 -33.38
N PHE A 31 -4.66 12.65 -32.05
CA PHE A 31 -5.48 11.79 -31.19
C PHE A 31 -6.51 12.61 -30.41
N LYS A 32 -7.64 11.98 -30.11
CA LYS A 32 -8.53 12.50 -29.07
C LYS A 32 -7.92 12.15 -27.71
N LEU A 33 -7.46 13.16 -26.98
CA LEU A 33 -6.78 12.97 -25.70
C LEU A 33 -7.77 12.72 -24.57
N SER A 34 -7.38 11.86 -23.65
CA SER A 34 -8.14 11.60 -22.42
C SER A 34 -7.20 11.42 -21.24
N ILE A 35 -7.65 11.82 -20.06
CA ILE A 35 -6.95 11.61 -18.79
C ILE A 35 -7.91 10.98 -17.79
N THR A 36 -7.36 10.32 -16.75
CA THR A 36 -8.17 9.67 -15.72
C THR A 36 -8.21 10.49 -14.44
N THR A 37 -9.24 10.29 -13.61
CA THR A 37 -9.31 10.96 -12.29
C THR A 37 -8.12 10.67 -11.36
N PRO A 38 -7.51 9.46 -11.32
CA PRO A 38 -6.26 9.24 -10.57
C PRO A 38 -5.10 10.14 -10.99
N SER A 39 -4.91 10.34 -12.30
CA SER A 39 -3.87 11.25 -12.80
C SER A 39 -4.12 12.69 -12.34
N LEU A 40 -5.39 13.11 -12.28
CA LEU A 40 -5.75 14.44 -11.78
C LEU A 40 -5.56 14.59 -10.27
N ILE A 41 -5.86 13.54 -9.49
CA ILE A 41 -5.54 13.47 -8.05
C ILE A 41 -4.04 13.63 -7.82
N GLU A 42 -3.21 12.98 -8.65
CA GLU A 42 -1.76 13.12 -8.59
C GLU A 42 -1.31 14.56 -8.87
N VAL A 43 -1.86 15.22 -9.90
CA VAL A 43 -1.59 16.65 -10.16
C VAL A 43 -1.91 17.51 -8.94
N ILE A 44 -3.12 17.39 -8.39
CA ILE A 44 -3.58 18.20 -7.26
C ILE A 44 -2.71 17.95 -6.03
N SER A 45 -2.33 16.69 -5.78
CA SER A 45 -1.46 16.34 -4.67
C SER A 45 -0.04 16.88 -4.83
N LYS A 46 0.53 16.78 -6.04
CA LYS A 46 1.90 17.24 -6.33
C LYS A 46 2.02 18.76 -6.20
N TYR A 47 1.07 19.49 -6.77
CA TYR A 47 1.05 20.96 -6.78
C TYR A 47 0.14 21.53 -5.69
N HIS A 48 0.00 20.85 -4.55
CA HIS A 48 -0.92 21.24 -3.48
C HIS A 48 -0.68 22.64 -2.87
N ASN A 49 0.50 23.22 -3.11
CA ASN A 49 0.85 24.59 -2.71
C ASN A 49 0.95 25.57 -3.91
N ASP A 50 0.64 25.12 -5.13
CA ASP A 50 0.76 25.90 -6.38
C ASP A 50 -0.52 25.79 -7.22
N LEU A 51 -1.47 26.69 -6.92
CA LEU A 51 -2.72 26.80 -7.65
C LEU A 51 -2.52 27.10 -9.14
N GLY A 52 -1.45 27.82 -9.51
CA GLY A 52 -1.17 28.16 -10.90
C GLY A 52 -0.88 26.92 -11.74
N SER A 53 -0.05 26.02 -11.22
CA SER A 53 0.25 24.73 -11.87
C SER A 53 -0.98 23.80 -11.92
N ILE A 54 -1.77 23.73 -10.83
CA ILE A 54 -3.04 22.98 -10.84
C ILE A 54 -3.97 23.49 -11.95
N LYS A 55 -4.14 24.81 -12.05
CA LYS A 55 -5.01 25.42 -13.07
C LYS A 55 -4.53 25.15 -14.48
N LYS A 56 -3.22 25.22 -14.75
CA LYS A 56 -2.64 24.86 -16.06
C LYS A 56 -3.04 23.45 -16.48
N CYS A 57 -3.01 22.48 -15.57
CA CYS A 57 -3.41 21.10 -15.83
C CYS A 57 -4.92 20.90 -15.99
N ILE A 58 -5.75 21.65 -15.25
CA ILE A 58 -7.22 21.53 -15.32
C ILE A 58 -7.80 22.25 -16.54
N ASN A 59 -7.17 23.33 -17.00
CA ASN A 59 -7.71 24.18 -18.07
C ASN A 59 -8.03 23.42 -19.39
N PRO A 60 -7.15 22.53 -19.91
CA PRO A 60 -7.49 21.72 -21.08
C PRO A 60 -8.68 20.78 -20.87
N ILE A 61 -8.95 20.38 -19.63
CA ILE A 61 -10.09 19.52 -19.27
C ILE A 61 -11.39 20.34 -19.28
N ILE A 62 -11.37 21.53 -18.66
CA ILE A 62 -12.51 22.46 -18.61
C ILE A 62 -12.90 22.94 -20.02
N ASN A 63 -11.91 23.18 -20.88
CA ASN A 63 -12.13 23.60 -22.27
C ASN A 63 -12.41 22.42 -23.22
N GLU A 64 -12.60 21.21 -22.70
CA GLU A 64 -12.91 19.99 -23.47
C GLU A 64 -11.84 19.57 -24.50
N ASN A 65 -10.62 20.11 -24.42
CA ASN A 65 -9.47 19.69 -25.23
C ASN A 65 -8.95 18.31 -24.80
N ILE A 66 -9.13 17.94 -23.52
CA ILE A 66 -8.80 16.64 -22.96
C ILE A 66 -10.02 16.09 -22.22
N GLU A 67 -10.48 14.91 -22.62
CA GLU A 67 -11.63 14.24 -21.99
C GLU A 67 -11.23 13.65 -20.62
N LEU A 68 -11.97 13.97 -19.56
CA LEU A 68 -11.77 13.34 -18.24
C LEU A 68 -12.60 12.06 -18.13
N ILE A 69 -11.89 10.93 -18.00
CA ILE A 69 -12.49 9.62 -17.73
C ILE A 69 -12.55 9.42 -16.22
N SER A 70 -13.77 9.40 -15.68
CA SER A 70 -14.00 9.15 -14.26
C SER A 70 -13.78 7.67 -13.91
N ILE A 71 -12.94 7.41 -12.92
CA ILE A 71 -12.72 6.08 -12.35
C ILE A 71 -13.46 5.97 -11.03
N GLY A 72 -14.38 5.01 -10.91
CA GLY A 72 -15.38 4.94 -9.82
C GLY A 72 -14.82 4.86 -8.40
N HIS A 73 -13.59 4.36 -8.20
CA HIS A 73 -12.97 4.28 -6.88
C HIS A 73 -12.24 5.57 -6.44
N ALA A 74 -12.13 6.54 -7.34
CA ALA A 74 -11.47 7.83 -7.11
C ALA A 74 -12.18 8.96 -7.90
N PRO A 75 -13.47 9.24 -7.61
CA PRO A 75 -14.22 10.23 -8.37
C PRO A 75 -13.78 11.65 -7.99
N ILE A 76 -13.61 12.51 -9.01
CA ILE A 76 -13.58 13.96 -8.84
C ILE A 76 -14.81 14.53 -9.52
N SER A 77 -15.61 15.32 -8.80
CA SER A 77 -16.80 15.94 -9.39
C SER A 77 -16.45 17.12 -10.29
N ASN A 78 -17.27 17.38 -11.31
CA ASN A 78 -17.05 18.54 -12.17
C ASN A 78 -17.10 19.86 -11.38
N GLY A 79 -17.99 19.97 -10.38
CA GLY A 79 -18.08 21.15 -9.51
C GLY A 79 -16.78 21.43 -8.74
N PHE A 80 -16.05 20.39 -8.35
CA PHE A 80 -14.74 20.51 -7.72
C PHE A 80 -13.69 21.12 -8.67
N LEU A 81 -13.69 20.69 -9.93
CA LEU A 81 -12.77 21.21 -10.95
C LEU A 81 -13.06 22.67 -11.29
N TYR A 82 -14.34 23.05 -11.37
CA TYR A 82 -14.72 24.45 -11.58
C TYR A 82 -14.28 25.34 -10.42
N ARG A 83 -14.45 24.90 -9.17
CA ARG A 83 -13.95 25.65 -8.00
C ARG A 83 -12.44 25.86 -8.06
N LEU A 84 -11.66 24.81 -8.38
CA LEU A 84 -10.21 24.93 -8.57
C LEU A 84 -9.85 25.88 -9.72
N HIS A 85 -10.56 25.80 -10.84
CA HIS A 85 -10.30 26.62 -12.02
C HIS A 85 -10.54 28.12 -11.77
N PHE A 86 -11.62 28.47 -11.07
CA PHE A 86 -12.01 29.86 -10.84
C PHE A 86 -11.46 30.49 -9.55
N ALA A 87 -10.91 29.71 -8.61
CA ALA A 87 -10.35 30.24 -7.37
C ALA A 87 -9.21 31.23 -7.61
N ASN A 88 -9.16 32.36 -6.91
CA ASN A 88 -8.09 33.34 -7.09
C ASN A 88 -6.87 33.03 -6.22
N LYS A 89 -7.11 32.42 -5.06
CA LYS A 89 -6.09 32.10 -4.07
C LYS A 89 -6.22 30.65 -3.63
N ILE A 90 -5.09 30.06 -3.24
CA ILE A 90 -5.06 28.66 -2.82
C ILE A 90 -5.87 28.41 -1.54
N ASP A 91 -5.92 29.40 -0.64
CA ASP A 91 -6.68 29.31 0.61
C ASP A 91 -8.19 29.12 0.38
N GLU A 92 -8.74 29.58 -0.74
CA GLU A 92 -10.18 29.44 -1.11
C GLU A 92 -10.56 27.99 -1.46
N VAL A 93 -9.56 27.16 -1.77
CA VAL A 93 -9.72 25.78 -2.22
C VAL A 93 -8.83 24.82 -1.44
N LYS A 94 -8.33 25.25 -0.28
CA LYS A 94 -7.47 24.43 0.56
C LYS A 94 -8.19 23.19 1.08
N ASP A 95 -9.45 23.34 1.50
CA ASP A 95 -10.34 22.24 1.90
C ASP A 95 -10.45 21.17 0.79
N ILE A 96 -10.61 21.64 -0.44
CA ILE A 96 -10.71 20.84 -1.66
C ILE A 96 -9.41 20.05 -1.89
N ILE A 97 -8.26 20.72 -1.82
CA ILE A 97 -6.95 20.11 -2.04
C ILE A 97 -6.66 19.08 -0.94
N ASP A 98 -6.90 19.44 0.32
CA ASP A 98 -6.67 18.57 1.48
C ASP A 98 -7.54 17.30 1.41
N ASN A 99 -8.81 17.42 0.99
CA ASN A 99 -9.68 16.27 0.77
C ASN A 99 -9.17 15.33 -0.33
N VAL A 100 -8.64 15.88 -1.44
CA VAL A 100 -8.04 15.05 -2.51
C VAL A 100 -6.77 14.36 -2.04
N ARG A 101 -5.94 15.03 -1.25
CA ARG A 101 -4.74 14.43 -0.66
C ARG A 101 -5.10 13.32 0.32
N ALA A 102 -6.09 13.54 1.18
CA ALA A 102 -6.60 12.53 2.10
C ALA A 102 -7.14 11.31 1.34
N LEU A 103 -7.86 11.52 0.24
CA LEU A 103 -8.33 10.44 -0.62
C LEU A 103 -7.16 9.65 -1.23
N LYS A 104 -6.14 10.33 -1.77
CA LYS A 104 -4.93 9.71 -2.33
C LYS A 104 -4.22 8.84 -1.28
N ILE A 105 -3.95 9.40 -0.11
CA ILE A 105 -3.32 8.71 1.01
C ILE A 105 -4.14 7.48 1.41
N SER A 106 -5.46 7.62 1.54
CA SER A 106 -6.33 6.50 1.92
C SER A 106 -6.30 5.37 0.89
N ARG A 107 -6.32 5.69 -0.42
CA ARG A 107 -6.30 4.67 -1.47
C ARG A 107 -4.94 3.98 -1.58
N GLU A 108 -3.85 4.72 -1.43
CA GLU A 108 -2.51 4.13 -1.40
C GLU A 108 -2.31 3.25 -0.17
N ALA A 109 -2.77 3.68 1.01
CA ALA A 109 -2.73 2.88 2.23
C ALA A 109 -3.56 1.58 2.11
N GLU A 110 -4.74 1.64 1.49
CA GLU A 110 -5.55 0.45 1.19
C GLU A 110 -4.80 -0.53 0.28
N PHE A 111 -4.14 -0.01 -0.76
CA PHE A 111 -3.32 -0.80 -1.67
C PHE A 111 -2.14 -1.46 -0.94
N TYR A 112 -1.37 -0.71 -0.14
CA TYR A 112 -0.25 -1.27 0.62
C TYR A 112 -0.69 -2.32 1.64
N ARG A 113 -1.80 -2.10 2.35
CA ARG A 113 -2.40 -3.11 3.22
C ARG A 113 -2.75 -4.38 2.45
N PHE A 114 -3.37 -4.24 1.27
CA PHE A 114 -3.72 -5.39 0.43
C PHE A 114 -2.48 -6.18 0.02
N ILE A 115 -1.44 -5.50 -0.48
CA ILE A 115 -0.16 -6.13 -0.84
C ILE A 115 0.48 -6.82 0.37
N LEU A 116 0.49 -6.17 1.53
CA LEU A 116 1.04 -6.73 2.77
C LEU A 116 0.34 -8.03 3.15
N ILE A 117 -1.01 -8.04 3.18
CA ILE A 117 -1.79 -9.24 3.51
C ILE A 117 -1.45 -10.38 2.53
N LEU A 118 -1.34 -10.08 1.24
CA LEU A 118 -1.00 -11.08 0.22
C LEU A 118 0.40 -11.66 0.43
N VAL A 119 1.40 -10.80 0.66
CA VAL A 119 2.79 -11.21 0.90
C VAL A 119 2.92 -12.02 2.20
N VAL A 120 2.34 -11.53 3.30
CA VAL A 120 2.41 -12.18 4.61
C VAL A 120 1.73 -13.54 4.60
N SER A 121 0.59 -13.67 3.92
CA SER A 121 -0.10 -14.96 3.79
C SER A 121 0.80 -16.01 3.11
N GLY A 122 1.49 -15.63 2.04
CA GLY A 122 2.45 -16.51 1.37
C GLY A 122 3.67 -16.84 2.25
N LEU A 123 4.21 -15.86 2.97
CA LEU A 123 5.34 -16.05 3.87
C LEU A 123 5.00 -16.98 5.03
N PHE A 124 3.82 -16.85 5.63
CA PHE A 124 3.38 -17.76 6.68
C PHE A 124 3.33 -19.20 6.20
N GLU A 125 2.83 -19.46 4.99
CA GLU A 125 2.81 -20.82 4.45
C GLU A 125 4.22 -21.37 4.22
N VAL A 126 5.13 -20.56 3.67
CA VAL A 126 6.55 -20.94 3.50
C VAL A 126 7.20 -21.28 4.85
N ILE A 127 6.96 -20.47 5.87
CA ILE A 127 7.52 -20.68 7.21
C ILE A 127 6.95 -21.93 7.86
N ARG A 128 5.64 -22.20 7.69
CA ARG A 128 5.01 -23.44 8.16
C ARG A 128 5.70 -24.65 7.56
N GLU A 129 5.85 -24.70 6.25
CA GLU A 129 6.53 -25.80 5.56
C GLU A 129 8.03 -25.90 5.89
N ASP A 130 8.66 -24.83 6.43
CA ASP A 130 10.04 -24.83 6.94
C ASP A 130 10.16 -25.14 8.45
N GLY A 131 9.25 -25.98 8.96
CA GLY A 131 9.34 -26.56 10.30
C GLY A 131 8.52 -25.85 11.37
N TYR A 132 7.60 -24.95 10.99
CA TYR A 132 6.59 -24.38 11.91
C TYR A 132 5.19 -24.96 11.67
N LYS A 133 5.08 -26.08 10.96
CA LYS A 133 3.87 -26.88 10.80
C LYS A 133 3.78 -27.93 11.91
N PHE A 134 2.56 -28.32 12.29
CA PHE A 134 2.33 -29.40 13.23
C PHE A 134 2.03 -30.71 12.49
N ASP A 135 2.35 -31.85 13.09
CA ASP A 135 2.07 -33.15 12.48
C ASP A 135 0.59 -33.57 12.62
N ASN A 136 -0.14 -32.99 13.58
CA ASN A 136 -1.56 -33.28 13.76
C ASN A 136 -2.46 -32.19 13.17
N ASP A 137 -3.62 -32.63 12.67
CA ASP A 137 -4.58 -31.76 11.99
C ASP A 137 -5.21 -30.73 12.93
N VAL A 138 -5.44 -31.09 14.20
CA VAL A 138 -6.08 -30.20 15.18
C VAL A 138 -5.23 -28.95 15.43
N GLN A 139 -3.93 -29.11 15.69
CA GLN A 139 -3.00 -28.00 15.90
C GLN A 139 -2.78 -27.20 14.62
N ASN A 140 -2.75 -27.85 13.45
CA ASN A 140 -2.69 -27.15 12.17
C ASN A 140 -3.92 -26.26 11.95
N GLN A 141 -5.12 -26.75 12.26
CA GLN A 141 -6.35 -25.96 12.18
C GLN A 141 -6.34 -24.81 13.20
N SER A 142 -5.86 -25.05 14.42
CA SER A 142 -5.67 -23.98 15.41
C SER A 142 -4.70 -22.91 14.91
N GLN A 143 -3.60 -23.31 14.28
CA GLN A 143 -2.61 -22.37 13.72
C GLN A 143 -3.21 -21.52 12.60
N LEU A 144 -3.93 -22.15 11.65
CA LEU A 144 -4.61 -21.44 10.58
C LEU A 144 -5.64 -20.44 11.12
N SER A 145 -6.42 -20.84 12.13
CA SER A 145 -7.39 -19.97 12.79
C SER A 145 -6.74 -18.77 13.48
N LEU A 146 -5.60 -18.96 14.17
CA LEU A 146 -4.86 -17.86 14.78
C LEU A 146 -4.25 -16.91 13.73
N VAL A 147 -3.76 -17.43 12.60
CA VAL A 147 -3.26 -16.61 11.49
C VAL A 147 -4.38 -15.77 10.88
N GLN A 148 -5.53 -16.39 10.60
CA GLN A 148 -6.69 -15.68 10.09
C GLN A 148 -7.13 -14.57 11.07
N THR A 149 -7.23 -14.91 12.36
CA THR A 149 -7.59 -13.96 13.41
C THR A 149 -6.59 -12.80 13.52
N LEU A 150 -5.29 -13.09 13.43
CA LEU A 150 -4.22 -12.10 13.43
C LEU A 150 -4.39 -11.11 12.27
N LEU A 151 -4.66 -11.58 11.05
CA LEU A 151 -4.81 -10.71 9.88
C LEU A 151 -6.14 -9.93 9.92
N GLU A 152 -7.25 -10.61 10.18
CA GLU A 152 -8.59 -10.01 10.16
C GLU A 152 -8.79 -8.97 11.28
N SER A 153 -8.41 -9.31 12.51
CA SER A 153 -8.61 -8.41 13.67
C SER A 153 -7.75 -7.15 13.59
N ASN A 154 -6.63 -7.20 12.85
CA ASN A 154 -5.69 -6.08 12.73
C ASN A 154 -5.85 -5.30 11.42
N MET A 155 -6.79 -5.65 10.52
CA MET A 155 -6.94 -4.96 9.23
C MET A 155 -7.18 -3.44 9.35
N GLY A 156 -7.92 -3.02 10.39
CA GLY A 156 -8.16 -1.60 10.68
C GLY A 156 -6.89 -0.89 11.14
N LEU A 157 -6.20 -1.48 12.13
CA LEU A 157 -4.95 -0.95 12.68
C LEU A 157 -3.87 -0.83 11.60
N ILE A 158 -3.71 -1.85 10.75
CA ILE A 158 -2.75 -1.83 9.65
C ILE A 158 -3.06 -0.70 8.66
N LEU A 159 -4.34 -0.51 8.32
CA LEU A 159 -4.75 0.56 7.42
C LEU A 159 -4.43 1.94 8.01
N ASP A 160 -4.78 2.16 9.27
CA ASP A 160 -4.58 3.45 9.92
C ASP A 160 -3.10 3.76 10.11
N PHE A 161 -2.28 2.75 10.41
CA PHE A 161 -0.82 2.87 10.44
C PHE A 161 -0.26 3.32 9.09
N PHE A 162 -0.64 2.66 7.99
CA PHE A 162 -0.20 3.08 6.64
C PHE A 162 -0.67 4.50 6.31
N LYS A 163 -1.89 4.90 6.69
CA LYS A 163 -2.36 6.28 6.44
C LYS A 163 -1.46 7.32 7.13
N VAL A 164 -1.13 7.10 8.40
CA VAL A 164 -0.27 8.00 9.17
C VAL A 164 1.13 8.09 8.56
N GLU A 165 1.74 6.94 8.27
CA GLU A 165 3.09 6.91 7.68
C GLU A 165 3.12 7.54 6.29
N MET A 166 2.14 7.25 5.44
CA MET A 166 2.02 7.87 4.12
C MET A 166 1.80 9.39 4.23
N GLN A 167 0.96 9.84 5.16
CA GLN A 167 0.75 11.27 5.40
C GLN A 167 2.06 11.97 5.78
N ASN A 168 2.84 11.39 6.70
CA ASN A 168 4.15 11.89 7.08
C ASN A 168 5.11 11.88 5.88
N GLY A 169 5.07 10.82 5.07
CA GLY A 169 5.82 10.69 3.83
C GLY A 169 5.57 11.85 2.86
N TYR A 170 4.30 12.17 2.62
CA TYR A 170 3.90 13.29 1.75
C TYR A 170 4.26 14.66 2.31
N ILE A 171 4.26 14.84 3.64
CA ILE A 171 4.68 16.09 4.27
C ILE A 171 6.20 16.29 4.08
N ASN A 172 6.97 15.22 4.17
CA ASN A 172 8.43 15.25 4.11
C ASN A 172 9.01 15.06 2.69
N GLY A 173 8.17 14.75 1.70
CA GLY A 173 8.59 14.49 0.32
C GLY A 173 9.36 13.17 0.14
N ASN A 174 9.05 12.16 0.95
CA ASN A 174 9.71 10.85 0.95
C ASN A 174 8.72 9.69 1.03
N GLU A 175 7.56 9.83 0.37
CA GLU A 175 6.42 8.90 0.42
C GLU A 175 6.80 7.43 0.14
N GLN A 176 7.73 7.18 -0.79
CA GLN A 176 8.18 5.82 -1.11
C GLN A 176 8.94 5.18 0.06
N GLN A 177 9.83 5.94 0.71
CA GLN A 177 10.59 5.44 1.86
C GLN A 177 9.67 5.24 3.07
N ALA A 178 8.72 6.14 3.29
CA ALA A 178 7.72 5.99 4.35
C ALA A 178 6.88 4.71 4.15
N ALA A 179 6.42 4.45 2.91
CA ALA A 179 5.70 3.23 2.59
C ALA A 179 6.54 1.96 2.87
N LEU A 180 7.80 1.96 2.45
CA LEU A 180 8.71 0.83 2.67
C LEU A 180 8.96 0.56 4.16
N ASN A 181 9.26 1.61 4.93
CA ASN A 181 9.47 1.48 6.38
C ASN A 181 8.21 0.98 7.09
N ALA A 182 7.03 1.47 6.69
CA ALA A 182 5.77 1.04 7.25
C ALA A 182 5.49 -0.44 6.95
N PHE A 183 5.77 -0.86 5.71
CA PHE A 183 5.64 -2.24 5.28
C PHE A 183 6.56 -3.16 6.09
N GLU A 184 7.83 -2.81 6.22
CA GLU A 184 8.82 -3.56 6.99
C GLU A 184 8.41 -3.70 8.46
N THR A 185 7.99 -2.59 9.08
CA THR A 185 7.59 -2.56 10.49
C THR A 185 6.43 -3.52 10.78
N ILE A 186 5.36 -3.46 9.98
CA ILE A 186 4.20 -4.34 10.18
C ILE A 186 4.55 -5.78 9.82
N LEU A 187 5.31 -6.01 8.74
CA LEU A 187 5.74 -7.34 8.34
C LEU A 187 6.50 -8.05 9.47
N ILE A 188 7.49 -7.38 10.06
CA ILE A 188 8.25 -7.90 11.21
C ILE A 188 7.30 -8.21 12.38
N GLY A 189 6.39 -7.28 12.72
CA GLY A 189 5.42 -7.47 13.80
C GLY A 189 4.53 -8.69 13.59
N LEU A 190 4.00 -8.87 12.38
CA LEU A 190 3.15 -10.02 12.02
C LEU A 190 3.93 -11.34 12.07
N LEU A 191 5.19 -11.34 11.64
CA LEU A 191 6.05 -12.52 11.68
C LEU A 191 6.41 -12.93 13.12
N HIS A 192 6.69 -11.97 14.00
CA HIS A 192 6.84 -12.25 15.43
C HIS A 192 5.55 -12.75 16.07
N ALA A 193 4.40 -12.17 15.74
CA ALA A 193 3.10 -12.64 16.24
C ALA A 193 2.81 -14.08 15.77
N PHE A 194 3.12 -14.41 14.51
CA PHE A 194 3.03 -15.78 14.01
C PHE A 194 3.92 -16.75 14.80
N HIS A 195 5.17 -16.37 15.07
CA HIS A 195 6.11 -17.15 15.86
C HIS A 195 5.57 -17.41 17.27
N VAL A 196 5.06 -16.38 17.95
CA VAL A 196 4.43 -16.52 19.26
C VAL A 196 3.21 -17.45 19.20
N ASN A 197 2.32 -17.27 18.21
CA ASN A 197 1.13 -18.11 18.03
C ASN A 197 1.49 -19.60 17.85
N TYR A 198 2.56 -19.90 17.09
CA TYR A 198 3.06 -21.26 16.97
C TYR A 198 3.47 -21.85 18.33
N HIS A 199 4.28 -21.13 19.11
CA HIS A 199 4.71 -21.63 20.42
C HIS A 199 3.55 -21.71 21.43
N MET A 200 2.54 -20.85 21.31
CA MET A 200 1.33 -20.95 22.12
C MET A 200 0.59 -22.26 21.87
N ILE A 201 0.46 -22.69 20.61
CA ILE A 201 -0.14 -23.98 20.27
C ILE A 201 0.74 -25.13 20.76
N LYS A 202 2.06 -25.04 20.51
CA LYS A 202 3.03 -26.07 20.92
C LYS A 202 3.03 -26.34 22.42
N THR A 203 2.77 -25.31 23.22
CA THR A 203 2.80 -25.36 24.69
C THR A 203 1.42 -25.42 25.34
N ASP A 204 0.35 -25.54 24.55
CA ASP A 204 -1.05 -25.54 25.02
C ASP A 204 -1.40 -24.30 25.87
N THR A 205 -1.05 -23.12 25.36
CA THR A 205 -1.27 -21.81 26.02
C THR A 205 -2.17 -20.85 25.23
N VAL A 206 -2.86 -21.34 24.19
CA VAL A 206 -3.80 -20.56 23.37
C VAL A 206 -4.97 -19.98 24.20
N ASN A 207 -5.51 -20.77 25.13
CA ASN A 207 -6.59 -20.36 26.03
C ASN A 207 -5.99 -20.02 27.40
N ILE A 208 -5.61 -18.76 27.60
CA ILE A 208 -4.93 -18.33 28.83
C ILE A 208 -5.92 -18.31 30.00
N SER A 209 -5.93 -19.39 30.78
CA SER A 209 -6.31 -19.39 32.20
C SER A 209 -5.13 -19.87 33.07
N GLY A 210 -4.23 -18.94 33.37
CA GLY A 210 -3.71 -18.77 34.74
C GLY A 210 -2.75 -19.81 35.36
N SER A 211 -1.88 -20.48 34.62
CA SER A 211 -0.75 -21.23 35.23
C SER A 211 0.60 -20.58 34.93
N GLN A 212 1.34 -20.20 35.98
CA GLN A 212 2.70 -19.67 35.86
C GLN A 212 3.66 -20.66 35.17
N ASP A 213 3.47 -21.97 35.37
CA ASP A 213 4.28 -23.01 34.73
C ASP A 213 4.06 -23.04 33.21
N ARG A 214 2.83 -22.83 32.75
CA ARG A 214 2.51 -22.75 31.32
C ARG A 214 3.15 -21.54 30.65
N LEU A 215 3.15 -20.38 31.32
CA LEU A 215 3.81 -19.18 30.82
C LEU A 215 5.34 -19.34 30.79
N LYS A 216 5.92 -20.00 31.80
CA LYS A 216 7.35 -20.34 31.80
C LYS A 216 7.70 -21.27 30.64
N ASN A 217 6.90 -22.30 30.40
CA ASN A 217 7.09 -23.21 29.26
C ASN A 217 7.02 -22.47 27.91
N LEU A 218 6.10 -21.53 27.75
CA LEU A 218 6.03 -20.68 26.55
C LEU A 218 7.30 -19.85 26.39
N HIS A 219 7.74 -19.18 27.46
CA HIS A 219 8.95 -18.36 27.45
C HIS A 219 10.20 -19.18 27.11
N ASP A 220 10.38 -20.34 27.74
CA ASP A 220 11.51 -21.24 27.50
C ASP A 220 11.45 -21.82 26.06
N SER A 221 10.26 -22.09 25.54
CA SER A 221 10.05 -22.57 24.17
C SER A 221 10.44 -21.52 23.14
N LEU A 222 10.08 -20.25 23.37
CA LEU A 222 10.46 -19.11 22.51
C LEU A 222 11.97 -18.82 22.58
N GLY A 223 12.55 -18.81 23.79
CA GLY A 223 13.96 -18.47 23.98
C GLY A 223 14.94 -19.50 23.41
N ASN A 224 14.50 -20.75 23.23
CA ASN A 224 15.30 -21.82 22.63
C ASN A 224 15.08 -21.98 21.12
N ASP A 225 14.16 -21.23 20.52
CA ASP A 225 13.88 -21.31 19.09
C ASP A 225 14.90 -20.52 18.27
N ASN A 226 15.09 -20.91 17.01
CA ASN A 226 16.03 -20.25 16.10
C ASN A 226 15.33 -19.37 15.05
N PHE A 227 14.07 -18.98 15.31
CA PHE A 227 13.25 -18.16 14.41
C PHE A 227 14.01 -16.95 13.90
N ASP A 228 14.69 -16.17 14.75
CA ASP A 228 15.42 -14.97 14.31
C ASP A 228 16.51 -15.25 13.27
N LYS A 229 17.17 -16.42 13.37
CA LYS A 229 18.16 -16.84 12.36
C LYS A 229 17.48 -17.23 11.04
N LYS A 230 16.34 -17.93 11.12
CA LYS A 230 15.53 -18.28 9.93
C LYS A 230 14.91 -17.02 9.31
N PHE A 231 14.43 -16.10 10.13
CA PHE A 231 13.89 -14.78 9.78
C PHE A 231 14.87 -13.95 8.98
N LYS A 232 16.12 -13.86 9.44
CA LYS A 232 17.16 -13.13 8.70
C LYS A 232 17.37 -13.73 7.29
N LYS A 233 17.35 -15.05 7.17
CA LYS A 233 17.41 -15.73 5.86
C LYS A 233 16.17 -15.43 4.99
N TYR A 234 14.98 -15.32 5.59
CA TYR A 234 13.74 -14.94 4.90
C TYR A 234 13.81 -13.52 4.32
N MET A 235 14.35 -12.58 5.10
CA MET A 235 14.52 -11.18 4.68
C MET A 235 15.60 -11.01 3.60
N GLU A 236 16.68 -11.78 3.66
CA GLU A 236 17.80 -11.68 2.72
C GLU A 236 17.50 -12.32 1.34
N ASN A 237 16.64 -13.36 1.27
CA ASN A 237 16.30 -13.99 -0.01
C ASN A 237 14.90 -14.66 -0.02
N PRO A 238 13.81 -13.88 -0.18
CA PRO A 238 12.43 -14.40 -0.12
C PRO A 238 12.11 -15.42 -1.22
N ILE A 239 12.69 -15.26 -2.41
CA ILE A 239 12.39 -16.05 -3.63
C ILE A 239 13.02 -17.45 -3.57
N SER A 240 14.17 -17.60 -2.90
CA SER A 240 14.86 -18.89 -2.76
C SER A 240 14.06 -19.97 -2.05
N LEU A 241 13.00 -19.60 -1.33
CA LEU A 241 12.19 -20.50 -0.51
C LEU A 241 10.92 -20.95 -1.23
N ALA A 242 10.28 -20.06 -1.99
CA ALA A 242 9.21 -20.44 -2.92
C ALA A 242 9.73 -21.36 -4.04
N SER A 243 11.05 -21.38 -4.26
CA SER A 243 11.73 -22.18 -5.27
C SER A 243 12.42 -23.42 -4.71
N LYS A 244 12.11 -23.87 -3.48
CA LYS A 244 12.54 -25.21 -3.02
C LYS A 244 12.06 -26.23 -4.06
N LYS A 245 13.00 -26.67 -4.92
CA LYS A 245 12.83 -27.81 -5.82
C LYS A 245 12.34 -28.96 -4.97
N ASN A 246 11.26 -29.61 -5.39
CA ASN A 246 10.95 -30.98 -5.02
C ASN A 246 12.19 -31.83 -5.28
N THR A 247 13.05 -31.97 -4.28
CA THR A 247 14.19 -32.86 -4.26
C THR A 247 13.70 -34.14 -3.61
N ASN A 248 12.80 -34.80 -4.33
CA ASN A 248 12.44 -36.20 -4.15
C ASN A 248 12.22 -36.76 -5.56
N GLN A 249 13.33 -37.03 -6.24
CA GLN A 249 13.48 -38.10 -7.23
C GLN A 249 14.73 -38.88 -6.85
#